data_AF-A0A818Y5M8-F1
#
_entry.id   AF-A0A818Y5M8-F1
#
_cell.length_a   1.000
_cell.length_b   1.000
_cell.length_c   1.000
_cell.angle_alpha   90.00
_cell.angle_beta   90.00
_cell.angle_gamma   90.00
#
_symmetry.space_group_name_H-M   'P 1'
#
loop_
_entity.id
_entity.type
_entity.pdbx_description
1 polymer ?
#
loop_
_entity_poly.entity_id
_entity_poly.type
_entity_poly.pdbx_seq_one_letter_code
_entity_poly.pdbx_strand_id
1 'polypeptide(L)'
;MYDGKLMNSIVFNYNPIACEEQLVLQAASKTNISYFIHTAHAQMLSNVRSVITYSIYSTLHSVGDENRPTREQIIEMRRYMLLHLKQLVISSSGSQEEELQAILNYLHTVHEDDNLIDVLDMAVNLMSEHPRTMVPAFDRRQGLRTVFKLLASGSEITRLQALKLLGFFLQRSTVKRKTDTMQPYNLFSLLADRLLLHPNSFTTTTYNVLFEILVEKVSGLVKKRSSEITADWKIKNPAMIKVIATLLRNEADNIHLYDIKLRFLDDLVLLAFASRENRRTILQMSVWQDYLFGLAYVYPAQEIQFEITDRVFDLLKILLHHTIKYEYGGWRITKEDYYRKVNKIVESMKDDDENEPKVPITPRKLSGSQTSIDEQTASTPTSNDSTKSITETINNPDNQIFCANVIHIISQKAYVLCNACSGLLPLFASAISASHEIELLENMEGLSPKDALKIKKRVMNLSGLFILANTGNFSKLE
;
A
#
# COMPACT_ATOMS: atom_id res chain seq x y z
N MET A 1 44.50 -6.96 -10.22
CA MET A 1 44.10 -8.05 -9.30
C MET A 1 44.82 -8.05 -7.95
N TYR A 2 45.89 -7.27 -7.72
CA TYR A 2 46.74 -7.42 -6.53
C TYR A 2 46.36 -6.64 -5.26
N ASP A 3 45.38 -5.73 -5.29
CA ASP A 3 45.01 -4.92 -4.10
C ASP A 3 43.72 -5.38 -3.40
N GLY A 4 43.15 -6.51 -3.78
CA GLY A 4 41.93 -7.06 -3.13
C GLY A 4 40.66 -6.22 -3.28
N LYS A 5 40.70 -5.08 -3.99
CA LYS A 5 39.55 -4.20 -4.23
C LYS A 5 38.73 -4.63 -5.45
N LEU A 6 37.42 -4.84 -5.26
CA LEU A 6 36.45 -5.20 -6.31
C LEU A 6 36.30 -4.07 -7.35
N MET A 7 36.44 -2.80 -6.97
CA MET A 7 36.48 -1.66 -7.90
C MET A 7 37.48 -1.88 -9.04
N ASN A 8 38.64 -2.46 -8.75
CA ASN A 8 39.69 -2.73 -9.74
C ASN A 8 39.39 -3.96 -10.61
N SER A 9 38.44 -4.81 -10.20
CA SER A 9 38.09 -6.08 -10.86
C SER A 9 36.82 -5.97 -11.71
N ILE A 10 35.84 -5.13 -11.32
CA ILE A 10 34.66 -4.81 -12.15
C ILE A 10 35.11 -4.11 -13.44
N VAL A 11 36.12 -3.23 -13.36
CA VAL A 11 36.72 -2.57 -14.53
C VAL A 11 37.30 -3.58 -15.52
N PHE A 12 37.85 -4.71 -15.06
CA PHE A 12 38.39 -5.75 -15.95
C PHE A 12 37.31 -6.51 -16.76
N ASN A 13 36.05 -6.52 -16.31
CA ASN A 13 34.92 -7.08 -17.08
C ASN A 13 34.28 -6.06 -18.02
N TYR A 14 34.66 -4.79 -17.93
CA TYR A 14 34.21 -3.72 -18.83
C TYR A 14 35.35 -3.33 -19.78
N ASN A 15 35.42 -4.01 -20.93
CA ASN A 15 36.32 -3.65 -22.01
C ASN A 15 35.52 -3.02 -23.17
N PRO A 16 35.28 -1.70 -23.16
CA PRO A 16 34.84 -1.01 -24.36
C PRO A 16 36.06 -0.97 -25.28
N ILE A 17 35.99 -1.70 -26.39
CA ILE A 17 37.03 -1.67 -27.42
C ILE A 17 37.38 -0.21 -27.73
N ALA A 18 38.68 0.06 -27.67
CA ALA A 18 39.32 1.37 -27.75
C ALA A 18 38.80 2.26 -28.87
N CYS A 19 38.75 3.57 -28.61
CA CYS A 19 38.89 4.59 -29.64
C CYS A 19 39.80 5.72 -29.13
N GLU A 20 41.00 5.79 -29.72
CA GLU A 20 41.87 6.95 -29.90
C GLU A 20 41.14 7.97 -30.83
N GLU A 21 41.29 9.31 -30.84
CA GLU A 21 42.33 10.27 -30.47
C GLU A 21 41.66 11.60 -30.04
N GLN A 22 42.08 12.21 -28.92
CA GLN A 22 41.67 13.55 -28.41
C GLN A 22 40.56 13.66 -27.33
N LEU A 23 40.44 12.69 -26.43
CA LEU A 23 39.74 12.91 -25.15
C LEU A 23 40.66 13.62 -24.16
N VAL A 24 40.54 14.95 -24.05
CA VAL A 24 41.21 15.72 -22.99
C VAL A 24 40.43 15.55 -21.68
N LEU A 25 40.85 14.60 -20.86
CA LEU A 25 40.36 14.40 -19.49
C LEU A 25 41.12 15.34 -18.55
N GLN A 26 40.52 16.47 -18.16
CA GLN A 26 41.14 17.39 -17.21
C GLN A 26 41.16 16.77 -15.80
N ALA A 27 42.34 16.78 -15.16
CA ALA A 27 42.61 16.10 -13.89
C ALA A 27 42.34 16.95 -12.63
N ALA A 28 41.87 16.31 -11.56
CA ALA A 28 42.10 16.68 -10.15
C ALA A 28 41.77 15.46 -9.25
N SER A 29 42.50 15.07 -8.19
CA SER A 29 43.66 15.60 -7.45
C SER A 29 44.76 14.54 -7.27
N LYS A 30 45.96 14.95 -6.81
CA LYS A 30 47.29 14.31 -6.89
C LYS A 30 47.47 12.87 -6.33
N THR A 31 46.44 12.12 -5.97
CA THR A 31 46.60 10.74 -5.47
C THR A 31 45.71 9.70 -6.13
N ASN A 32 44.86 10.06 -7.10
CA ASN A 32 44.10 9.09 -7.89
C ASN A 32 43.99 9.53 -9.35
N ILE A 33 44.39 8.67 -10.28
CA ILE A 33 44.14 8.87 -11.71
C ILE A 33 42.67 8.51 -11.96
N SER A 34 41.81 9.52 -11.99
CA SER A 34 40.46 9.40 -12.51
C SER A 34 40.52 9.26 -14.03
N TYR A 35 40.00 8.16 -14.59
CA TYR A 35 39.98 7.95 -16.04
C TYR A 35 38.67 8.38 -16.71
N PHE A 36 37.65 8.83 -15.96
CA PHE A 36 36.34 9.14 -16.56
C PHE A 36 35.61 10.28 -15.83
N ILE A 37 35.29 11.35 -16.55
CA ILE A 37 34.36 12.41 -16.15
C ILE A 37 33.33 12.56 -17.27
N HIS A 38 32.04 12.45 -16.95
CA HIS A 38 30.96 12.81 -17.88
C HIS A 38 30.67 14.31 -17.72
N THR A 39 31.18 15.16 -18.62
CA THR A 39 30.83 16.58 -18.66
C THR A 39 29.65 16.80 -19.62
N ALA A 40 28.68 17.65 -19.21
CA ALA A 40 27.57 18.08 -20.07
C ALA A 40 28.05 18.70 -21.41
N HIS A 41 29.29 19.20 -21.42
CA HIS A 41 29.97 19.75 -22.60
C HIS A 41 30.23 18.71 -23.71
N ALA A 42 30.36 17.43 -23.37
CA ALA A 42 30.61 16.36 -24.35
C ALA A 42 29.37 16.05 -25.22
N GLN A 43 28.15 16.27 -24.70
CA GLN A 43 26.91 16.13 -25.47
C GLN A 43 26.70 17.27 -26.49
N MET A 44 27.45 18.36 -26.38
CA MET A 44 27.37 19.52 -27.29
C MET A 44 28.31 19.41 -28.50
N LEU A 45 29.14 18.36 -28.57
CA LEU A 45 30.06 18.12 -29.67
C LEU A 45 29.41 17.18 -30.69
N SER A 46 29.32 17.64 -31.94
CA SER A 46 28.56 17.04 -33.03
C SER A 46 28.96 15.62 -33.47
N ASN A 47 30.07 15.09 -32.94
CA ASN A 47 30.60 13.76 -33.28
C ASN A 47 30.76 12.82 -32.06
N VAL A 48 30.24 13.19 -30.89
CA VAL A 48 30.26 12.30 -29.72
C VAL A 48 29.07 11.35 -29.78
N ARG A 49 29.32 10.05 -29.86
CA ARG A 49 28.29 9.00 -29.80
C ARG A 49 28.32 8.31 -28.44
N SER A 50 27.14 7.99 -27.90
CA SER A 50 27.04 7.11 -26.73
C SER A 50 27.64 5.75 -27.07
N VAL A 51 28.53 5.25 -26.21
CA VAL A 51 29.06 3.89 -26.33
C VAL A 51 27.89 2.93 -26.05
N ILE A 52 27.42 2.26 -27.10
CA ILE A 52 26.44 1.20 -26.98
C ILE A 52 27.18 -0.01 -26.40
N THR A 53 26.85 -0.40 -25.18
CA THR A 53 27.35 -1.63 -24.59
C THR A 53 26.65 -2.81 -25.25
N TYR A 54 27.43 -3.77 -25.73
CA TYR A 54 26.92 -5.05 -26.20
C TYR A 54 27.09 -6.06 -25.08
N SER A 55 26.09 -6.90 -24.86
CA SER A 55 26.26 -8.05 -23.96
C SER A 55 27.48 -8.88 -24.41
N ILE A 56 28.16 -9.53 -23.47
CA ILE A 56 29.24 -10.49 -23.76
C ILE A 56 28.81 -11.47 -24.86
N TYR A 57 27.53 -11.86 -24.87
CA TYR A 57 26.95 -12.74 -25.88
C TYR A 57 27.06 -12.19 -27.31
N SER A 58 26.70 -10.92 -27.51
CA SER A 58 26.78 -10.21 -28.79
C SER A 58 28.24 -9.96 -29.22
N THR A 59 29.13 -9.63 -28.29
CA THR A 59 30.56 -9.38 -28.60
C THR A 59 31.28 -10.64 -29.04
N LEU A 60 30.97 -11.76 -28.38
CA LEU A 60 31.50 -13.07 -28.73
C LEU A 60 30.78 -13.67 -29.97
N HIS A 61 29.69 -13.09 -30.48
CA HIS A 61 29.02 -13.55 -31.72
C HIS A 61 29.80 -13.13 -32.97
N SER A 62 30.55 -12.03 -32.86
CA SER A 62 31.46 -11.49 -33.86
C SER A 62 32.74 -12.31 -34.07
N VAL A 63 33.05 -13.22 -33.14
CA VAL A 63 34.27 -14.04 -33.12
C VAL A 63 33.86 -15.49 -33.32
N GLY A 64 33.79 -15.93 -34.58
CA GLY A 64 33.36 -17.28 -34.92
C GLY A 64 34.34 -18.33 -34.42
N ASP A 65 33.91 -19.21 -33.50
CA ASP A 65 34.66 -20.43 -33.16
C ASP A 65 33.78 -21.49 -32.47
N GLU A 66 34.08 -22.78 -32.70
CA GLU A 66 33.22 -23.96 -32.41
C GLU A 66 33.21 -24.41 -30.92
N ASN A 67 34.02 -23.81 -30.05
CA ASN A 67 34.17 -24.19 -28.62
C ASN A 67 33.62 -23.13 -27.64
N ARG A 68 32.54 -22.45 -28.00
CA ARG A 68 31.97 -21.37 -27.18
C ARG A 68 31.21 -21.92 -25.96
N PRO A 69 31.41 -21.37 -24.75
CA PRO A 69 30.62 -21.76 -23.60
C PRO A 69 29.13 -21.50 -23.84
N THR A 70 28.31 -22.46 -23.44
CA THR A 70 26.84 -22.36 -23.52
C THR A 70 26.32 -21.26 -22.59
N ARG A 71 25.09 -20.79 -22.82
CA ARG A 71 24.44 -19.79 -21.95
C ARG A 71 24.43 -20.24 -20.48
N GLU A 72 24.22 -21.53 -20.23
CA GLU A 72 24.24 -22.12 -18.89
C GLU A 72 25.63 -22.05 -18.26
N GLN A 73 26.69 -22.41 -19.00
CA GLN A 73 28.07 -22.33 -18.53
C GLN A 73 28.47 -20.88 -18.22
N ILE A 74 28.03 -19.90 -19.01
CA ILE A 74 28.28 -18.48 -18.74
C ILE A 74 27.57 -18.02 -17.46
N ILE A 75 26.31 -18.41 -17.27
CA ILE A 75 25.55 -18.10 -16.05
C ILE A 75 26.24 -18.72 -14.82
N GLU A 76 26.74 -19.95 -14.94
CA GLU A 76 27.47 -20.63 -13.88
C GLU A 76 28.80 -19.93 -13.57
N MET A 77 29.60 -19.58 -14.59
CA MET A 77 30.84 -18.81 -14.42
C MET A 77 30.57 -17.46 -13.73
N ARG A 78 29.54 -16.72 -14.18
CA ARG A 78 29.12 -15.45 -13.55
C ARG A 78 28.77 -15.64 -12.08
N ARG A 79 28.01 -16.68 -11.77
CA ARG A 79 27.66 -17.02 -10.38
C ARG A 79 28.92 -17.29 -9.53
N TYR A 80 29.88 -18.06 -10.03
CA TYR A 80 31.14 -18.30 -9.32
C TYR A 80 31.95 -17.02 -9.12
N MET A 81 32.06 -16.17 -10.15
CA MET A 81 32.75 -14.89 -10.04
C MET A 81 32.10 -14.01 -8.97
N LEU A 82 30.77 -13.85 -9.03
CA LEU A 82 30.02 -13.03 -8.08
C LEU A 82 30.10 -13.59 -6.64
N LEU A 83 30.14 -14.91 -6.47
CA LEU A 83 30.34 -15.52 -5.15
C LEU A 83 31.69 -15.11 -4.54
N HIS A 84 32.78 -15.17 -5.30
CA HIS A 84 34.09 -14.73 -4.83
C HIS A 84 34.14 -13.23 -4.57
N LEU A 85 33.54 -12.44 -5.46
CA LEU A 85 33.43 -10.99 -5.29
C LEU A 85 32.69 -10.63 -4.01
N LYS A 86 31.56 -11.29 -3.71
CA LYS A 86 30.84 -11.12 -2.45
C LYS A 86 31.73 -11.38 -1.24
N GLN A 87 32.52 -12.44 -1.25
CA GLN A 87 33.46 -12.75 -0.16
C GLN A 87 34.53 -11.66 0.02
N LEU A 88 35.05 -11.12 -1.08
CA LEU A 88 36.01 -9.99 -1.03
C LEU A 88 35.39 -8.75 -0.41
N VAL A 89 34.16 -8.38 -0.81
CA VAL A 89 33.42 -7.26 -0.22
C VAL A 89 33.32 -7.41 1.29
N ILE A 90 32.90 -8.59 1.76
CA ILE A 90 32.70 -8.86 3.19
C ILE A 90 34.02 -8.82 3.96
N SER A 91 35.09 -9.39 3.38
CA SER A 91 36.39 -9.53 4.03
C SER A 91 37.19 -8.22 4.08
N SER A 92 36.80 -7.23 3.27
CA SER A 92 37.53 -5.97 3.15
C SER A 92 37.23 -5.05 4.34
N SER A 93 38.16 -4.98 5.31
CA SER A 93 38.04 -4.09 6.46
C SER A 93 38.22 -2.62 6.02
N GLY A 94 37.12 -1.88 5.92
CA GLY A 94 37.10 -0.44 5.66
C GLY A 94 36.82 -0.01 4.21
N SER A 95 36.90 -0.90 3.22
CA SER A 95 36.61 -0.58 1.80
C SER A 95 35.23 -1.04 1.33
N GLN A 96 34.41 -1.66 2.18
CA GLN A 96 33.06 -2.15 1.83
C GLN A 96 32.18 -1.07 1.16
N GLU A 97 32.38 0.20 1.54
CA GLU A 97 31.65 1.32 0.99
C GLU A 97 32.10 1.69 -0.44
N GLU A 98 33.40 1.58 -0.73
CA GLU A 98 33.95 1.74 -2.09
C GLU A 98 33.46 0.60 -2.99
N GLU A 99 33.42 -0.62 -2.46
CA GLU A 99 32.94 -1.77 -3.20
C GLU A 99 31.45 -1.72 -3.48
N LEU A 100 30.66 -1.30 -2.50
CA LEU A 100 29.24 -1.06 -2.70
C LEU A 100 29.03 0.04 -3.76
N GLN A 101 29.82 1.12 -3.74
CA GLN A 101 29.75 2.14 -4.78
C GLN A 101 30.02 1.56 -6.17
N ALA A 102 31.01 0.68 -6.32
CA ALA A 102 31.31 0.05 -7.60
C ALA A 102 30.13 -0.83 -8.09
N ILE A 103 29.49 -1.59 -7.20
CA ILE A 103 28.28 -2.36 -7.49
C ILE A 103 27.14 -1.42 -7.92
N LEU A 104 26.88 -0.34 -7.17
CA LEU A 104 25.82 0.61 -7.48
C LEU A 104 26.09 1.34 -8.81
N ASN A 105 27.35 1.66 -9.12
CA ASN A 105 27.72 2.25 -10.40
C ASN A 105 27.43 1.30 -11.56
N TYR A 106 27.79 0.02 -11.42
CA TYR A 106 27.44 -1.00 -12.42
C TYR A 106 25.93 -1.05 -12.66
N LEU A 107 25.14 -1.12 -11.58
CA LEU A 107 23.68 -1.14 -11.66
C LEU A 107 23.07 0.15 -12.24
N HIS A 108 23.76 1.29 -12.17
CA HIS A 108 23.31 2.53 -12.81
C HIS A 108 23.65 2.56 -14.30
N THR A 109 24.86 2.16 -14.68
CA THR A 109 25.40 2.29 -16.03
C THR A 109 24.91 1.21 -16.97
N VAL A 110 24.73 -0.01 -16.48
CA VAL A 110 24.29 -1.14 -17.31
C VAL A 110 22.77 -1.11 -17.46
N HIS A 111 22.29 -1.40 -18.67
CA HIS A 111 20.88 -1.28 -19.04
C HIS A 111 20.26 -2.62 -19.48
N GLU A 112 21.07 -3.64 -19.77
CA GLU A 112 20.57 -4.95 -20.16
C GLU A 112 20.20 -5.77 -18.92
N ASP A 113 18.93 -6.16 -18.78
CA ASP A 113 18.41 -6.85 -17.59
C ASP A 113 19.13 -8.19 -17.30
N ASP A 114 19.48 -8.96 -18.34
CA ASP A 114 20.27 -10.19 -18.23
C ASP A 114 21.67 -9.96 -17.62
N ASN A 115 22.21 -8.74 -17.76
CA ASN A 115 23.51 -8.36 -17.18
C ASN A 115 23.37 -7.83 -15.74
N LEU A 116 22.19 -7.34 -15.37
CA LEU A 116 21.95 -6.70 -14.07
C LEU A 116 21.54 -7.67 -12.98
N ILE A 117 20.77 -8.72 -13.35
CA ILE A 117 19.98 -9.49 -12.40
C ILE A 117 20.79 -10.20 -11.30
N ASP A 118 21.94 -10.76 -11.65
CA ASP A 118 22.84 -11.49 -10.75
C ASP A 118 23.68 -10.55 -9.88
N VAL A 119 24.12 -9.41 -10.42
CA VAL A 119 24.77 -8.34 -9.65
C VAL A 119 23.79 -7.70 -8.66
N LEU A 120 22.54 -7.50 -9.09
CA LEU A 120 21.47 -6.99 -8.23
C LEU A 120 21.11 -7.99 -7.13
N ASP A 121 21.01 -9.28 -7.47
CA ASP A 121 20.81 -10.34 -6.48
C ASP A 121 21.97 -10.40 -5.47
N MET A 122 23.22 -10.25 -5.92
CA MET A 122 24.37 -10.11 -5.01
C MET A 122 24.23 -8.90 -4.08
N ALA A 123 23.78 -7.75 -4.57
CA ALA A 123 23.55 -6.55 -3.75
C ALA A 123 22.44 -6.77 -2.71
N VAL A 124 21.34 -7.43 -3.09
CA VAL A 124 20.25 -7.83 -2.20
C VAL A 124 20.77 -8.77 -1.12
N ASN A 125 21.58 -9.77 -1.50
CA ASN A 125 22.19 -10.72 -0.55
C ASN A 125 23.11 -10.00 0.45
N LEU A 126 23.98 -9.08 -0.02
CA LEU A 126 24.84 -8.27 0.85
C LEU A 126 24.03 -7.44 1.86
N MET A 127 22.95 -6.78 1.42
CA MET A 127 22.07 -6.01 2.30
C MET A 127 21.35 -6.88 3.33
N SER A 128 20.97 -8.10 2.94
CA SER A 128 20.26 -9.04 3.81
C SER A 128 21.15 -9.68 4.88
N GLU A 129 22.37 -10.06 4.52
CA GLU A 129 23.33 -10.80 5.38
C GLU A 129 24.21 -9.87 6.23
N HIS A 130 24.55 -8.68 5.71
CA HIS A 130 25.45 -7.72 6.39
C HIS A 130 24.82 -6.33 6.60
N PRO A 131 23.61 -6.22 7.16
CA PRO A 131 22.87 -4.96 7.21
C PRO A 131 23.56 -3.88 8.05
N ARG A 132 24.36 -4.26 9.06
CA ARG A 132 25.04 -3.32 9.96
C ARG A 132 26.00 -2.39 9.23
N THR A 133 26.71 -2.91 8.22
CA THR A 133 27.66 -2.13 7.42
C THR A 133 27.06 -1.69 6.08
N MET A 134 26.26 -2.55 5.45
CA MET A 134 25.71 -2.27 4.12
C MET A 134 24.61 -1.21 4.13
N VAL A 135 23.72 -1.17 5.13
CA VAL A 135 22.62 -0.18 5.15
C VAL A 135 23.13 1.26 5.29
N PRO A 136 24.04 1.58 6.23
CA PRO A 136 24.62 2.93 6.31
C PRO A 136 25.48 3.30 5.08
N ALA A 137 26.19 2.33 4.49
CA ALA A 137 26.96 2.56 3.27
C ALA A 137 26.04 2.86 2.08
N PHE A 138 24.97 2.07 1.92
CA PHE A 138 23.96 2.22 0.88
C PHE A 138 23.29 3.60 0.93
N ASP A 139 22.92 4.07 2.13
CA ASP A 139 22.36 5.40 2.34
C ASP A 139 23.34 6.51 1.92
N ARG A 140 24.58 6.47 2.43
CA ARG A 140 25.62 7.46 2.11
C ARG A 140 25.97 7.50 0.62
N ARG A 141 25.90 6.37 -0.06
CA ARG A 141 26.12 6.25 -1.51
C ARG A 141 24.86 6.44 -2.34
N GLN A 142 23.79 6.97 -1.74
CA GLN A 142 22.53 7.30 -2.42
C GLN A 142 21.93 6.09 -3.17
N GLY A 143 22.07 4.90 -2.59
CA GLY A 143 21.68 3.64 -3.21
C GLY A 143 20.21 3.56 -3.61
N LEU A 144 19.33 4.32 -2.96
CA LEU A 144 17.92 4.45 -3.37
C LEU A 144 17.76 4.99 -4.80
N ARG A 145 18.69 5.82 -5.30
CA ARG A 145 18.66 6.25 -6.71
C ARG A 145 18.73 5.06 -7.66
N THR A 146 19.55 4.06 -7.32
CA THR A 146 19.64 2.78 -8.04
C THR A 146 18.32 2.04 -8.02
N VAL A 147 17.68 1.95 -6.85
CA VAL A 147 16.36 1.30 -6.71
C VAL A 147 15.36 1.96 -7.65
N PHE A 148 15.18 3.27 -7.55
CA PHE A 148 14.19 3.98 -8.36
C PHE A 148 14.52 3.96 -9.85
N LYS A 149 15.81 3.92 -10.24
CA LYS A 149 16.24 3.67 -11.63
C LYS A 149 15.77 2.31 -12.12
N LEU A 150 16.06 1.25 -11.36
CA LEU A 150 15.75 -0.14 -11.72
C LEU A 150 14.25 -0.46 -11.71
N LEU A 151 13.43 0.30 -10.97
CA LEU A 151 11.98 0.15 -11.01
C LEU A 151 11.34 0.48 -12.37
N ALA A 152 12.05 1.18 -13.27
CA ALA A 152 11.61 1.42 -14.64
C ALA A 152 12.13 0.38 -15.65
N SER A 153 12.77 -0.70 -15.18
CA SER A 153 13.17 -1.81 -16.03
C SER A 153 11.94 -2.54 -16.58
N GLY A 154 11.99 -2.95 -17.85
CA GLY A 154 10.95 -3.80 -18.46
C GLY A 154 10.87 -5.19 -17.82
N SER A 155 11.95 -5.71 -17.24
CA SER A 155 11.98 -6.99 -16.54
C SER A 155 11.32 -6.91 -15.17
N GLU A 156 10.25 -7.70 -14.98
CA GLU A 156 9.60 -7.85 -13.68
C GLU A 156 10.58 -8.30 -12.60
N ILE A 157 11.49 -9.23 -12.92
CA ILE A 157 12.44 -9.76 -11.93
C ILE A 157 13.41 -8.66 -11.47
N THR A 158 13.88 -7.81 -12.38
CA THR A 158 14.71 -6.64 -12.03
C THR A 158 13.95 -5.70 -11.10
N ARG A 159 12.68 -5.39 -11.40
CA ARG A 159 11.84 -4.54 -10.53
C ARG A 159 11.62 -5.18 -9.15
N LEU A 160 11.34 -6.48 -9.09
CA LEU A 160 11.13 -7.21 -7.84
C LEU A 160 12.39 -7.20 -6.97
N GLN A 161 13.57 -7.43 -7.56
CA GLN A 161 14.84 -7.38 -6.83
C GLN A 161 15.19 -5.96 -6.37
N ALA A 162 14.87 -4.93 -7.17
CA ALA A 162 15.00 -3.54 -6.73
C ALA A 162 14.09 -3.23 -5.53
N LEU A 163 12.85 -3.73 -5.53
CA LEU A 163 11.94 -3.64 -4.39
C LEU A 163 12.48 -4.40 -3.17
N LYS A 164 13.12 -5.56 -3.33
CA LYS A 164 13.77 -6.29 -2.23
C LYS A 164 14.92 -5.48 -1.63
N LEU A 165 15.71 -4.80 -2.44
CA LEU A 165 16.78 -3.91 -1.99
C LEU A 165 16.23 -2.76 -1.13
N LEU A 166 15.13 -2.13 -1.58
CA LEU A 166 14.39 -1.14 -0.79
C LEU A 166 13.85 -1.74 0.51
N GLY A 167 13.26 -2.93 0.43
CA GLY A 167 12.70 -3.63 1.58
C GLY A 167 13.73 -3.93 2.67
N PHE A 168 14.89 -4.45 2.30
CA PHE A 168 15.98 -4.68 3.26
C PHE A 168 16.52 -3.37 3.83
N PHE A 169 16.66 -2.33 3.01
CA PHE A 169 17.03 -1.00 3.48
C PHE A 169 16.04 -0.48 4.54
N LEU A 170 14.74 -0.54 4.27
CA LEU A 170 13.71 -0.09 5.21
C LEU A 170 13.70 -0.96 6.48
N GLN A 171 13.59 -2.28 6.35
CA GLN A 171 13.53 -3.20 7.51
C GLN A 171 14.73 -3.07 8.46
N ARG A 172 15.91 -2.75 7.94
CA ARG A 172 17.16 -2.71 8.72
C ARG A 172 17.64 -1.30 9.06
N SER A 173 16.91 -0.26 8.64
CA SER A 173 17.20 1.14 8.98
C SER A 173 16.59 1.57 10.30
N THR A 174 17.20 2.57 10.94
CA THR A 174 16.60 3.26 12.09
C THR A 174 15.39 4.07 11.64
N VAL A 175 14.44 4.33 12.55
CA VAL A 175 13.25 5.17 12.25
C VAL A 175 13.68 6.53 11.71
N LYS A 176 14.67 7.18 12.35
CA LYS A 176 15.21 8.46 11.91
C LYS A 176 15.73 8.41 10.46
N ARG A 177 16.56 7.41 10.11
CA ARG A 177 17.08 7.26 8.75
C ARG A 177 15.94 7.07 7.73
N LYS A 178 14.94 6.24 8.03
CA LYS A 178 13.79 6.05 7.13
C LYS A 178 13.06 7.36 6.89
N THR A 179 12.77 8.11 7.96
CA THR A 179 12.12 9.42 7.88
C THR A 179 12.94 10.39 7.04
N ASP A 180 14.21 10.58 7.37
CA ASP A 180 15.11 11.54 6.73
C ASP A 180 15.34 11.22 5.25
N THR A 181 15.31 9.94 4.86
CA THR A 181 15.54 9.54 3.46
C THR A 181 14.24 9.45 2.64
N MET A 182 13.15 8.90 3.19
CA MET A 182 11.92 8.62 2.43
C MET A 182 10.95 9.81 2.36
N GLN A 183 10.82 10.59 3.44
CA GLN A 183 9.79 11.64 3.53
C GLN A 183 10.09 12.89 2.69
N PRO A 184 11.32 13.47 2.68
CA PRO A 184 11.56 14.75 2.02
C PRO A 184 11.25 14.77 0.53
N TYR A 185 11.40 13.63 -0.13
CA TYR A 185 11.16 13.47 -1.57
C TYR A 185 9.89 12.66 -1.87
N ASN A 186 9.06 12.38 -0.86
CA ASN A 186 7.83 11.60 -0.98
C ASN A 186 8.04 10.28 -1.76
N LEU A 187 9.11 9.55 -1.41
CA LEU A 187 9.60 8.41 -2.20
C LEU A 187 8.58 7.26 -2.30
N PHE A 188 7.66 7.13 -1.34
CA PHE A 188 6.56 6.17 -1.45
C PHE A 188 5.57 6.54 -2.56
N SER A 189 5.27 7.82 -2.78
CA SER A 189 4.40 8.17 -3.91
C SER A 189 5.12 7.93 -5.24
N LEU A 190 6.40 8.32 -5.33
CA LEU A 190 7.25 8.02 -6.50
C LEU A 190 7.34 6.50 -6.78
N LEU A 191 7.28 5.66 -5.73
CA LEU A 191 7.30 4.20 -5.88
C LEU A 191 6.10 3.71 -6.68
N ALA A 192 4.91 4.25 -6.41
CA ALA A 192 3.72 3.95 -7.19
C ALA A 192 3.86 4.43 -8.64
N ASP A 193 4.30 5.67 -8.84
CA ASP A 193 4.45 6.26 -10.18
C ASP A 193 5.42 5.47 -11.06
N ARG A 194 6.53 4.99 -10.47
CA ARG A 194 7.54 4.19 -11.21
C ARG A 194 7.03 2.81 -11.57
N LEU A 195 6.28 2.15 -10.68
CA LEU A 195 5.69 0.84 -10.98
C LEU A 195 4.59 0.93 -12.04
N LEU A 196 3.86 2.06 -12.11
CA LEU A 196 2.85 2.32 -13.14
C LEU A 196 3.41 2.58 -14.55
N LEU A 197 4.74 2.71 -14.72
CA LEU A 197 5.35 2.81 -16.05
C LEU A 197 5.15 1.55 -16.91
N HIS A 198 4.80 0.43 -16.28
CA HIS A 198 4.57 -0.85 -16.93
C HIS A 198 3.11 -1.30 -16.72
N PRO A 199 2.17 -0.85 -17.57
CA PRO A 199 0.76 -1.23 -17.44
C PRO A 199 0.58 -2.74 -17.59
N ASN A 200 -0.43 -3.31 -16.91
CA ASN A 200 -0.71 -4.74 -16.86
C ASN A 200 0.43 -5.60 -16.27
N SER A 201 1.29 -5.00 -15.44
CA SER A 201 2.43 -5.71 -14.83
C SER A 201 2.26 -6.00 -13.35
N PHE A 202 1.13 -5.62 -12.76
CA PHE A 202 0.85 -5.88 -11.35
C PHE A 202 0.47 -7.34 -11.09
N THR A 203 1.46 -8.14 -10.70
CA THR A 203 1.31 -9.58 -10.42
C THR A 203 1.11 -9.88 -8.93
N THR A 204 0.66 -11.09 -8.62
CA THR A 204 0.63 -11.60 -7.23
C THR A 204 2.01 -11.57 -6.58
N THR A 205 3.09 -11.81 -7.36
CA THR A 205 4.46 -11.75 -6.87
C THR A 205 4.85 -10.32 -6.50
N THR A 206 4.51 -9.35 -7.35
CA THR A 206 4.71 -7.91 -7.06
C THR A 206 3.97 -7.52 -5.79
N TYR A 207 2.69 -7.88 -5.67
CA TYR A 207 1.90 -7.66 -4.46
C TYR A 207 2.58 -8.26 -3.20
N ASN A 208 3.06 -9.51 -3.26
CA ASN A 208 3.72 -10.17 -2.14
C ASN A 208 4.95 -9.38 -1.67
N VAL A 209 5.79 -8.90 -2.59
CA VAL A 209 6.98 -8.10 -2.23
C VAL A 209 6.58 -6.76 -1.61
N LEU A 210 5.57 -6.07 -2.15
CA LEU A 210 5.09 -4.82 -1.56
C LEU A 210 4.49 -5.04 -0.17
N PHE A 211 3.80 -6.16 0.04
CA PHE A 211 3.27 -6.54 1.35
C PHE A 211 4.38 -6.86 2.35
N GLU A 212 5.44 -7.57 1.95
CA GLU A 212 6.61 -7.80 2.80
C GLU A 212 7.25 -6.48 3.26
N ILE A 213 7.29 -5.46 2.39
CA ILE A 213 7.76 -4.11 2.72
C ILE A 213 6.80 -3.41 3.70
N LEU A 214 5.48 -3.54 3.50
CA LEU A 214 4.46 -2.98 4.39
C LEU A 214 4.67 -3.41 5.85
N VAL A 215 4.99 -4.69 6.07
CA VAL A 215 5.17 -5.27 7.41
C VAL A 215 6.63 -5.42 7.84
N GLU A 216 7.59 -5.06 6.98
CA GLU A 216 9.04 -5.27 7.16
C GLU A 216 9.42 -6.71 7.52
N LYS A 217 8.83 -7.67 6.80
CA LYS A 217 9.20 -9.09 6.86
C LYS A 217 9.71 -9.56 5.49
N VAL A 218 10.75 -8.87 5.00
CA VAL A 218 11.34 -9.06 3.68
C VAL A 218 12.15 -10.34 3.63
N SER A 219 11.83 -11.19 2.65
CA SER A 219 12.55 -12.44 2.37
C SER A 219 13.59 -12.25 1.27
N GLY A 220 14.70 -13.00 1.32
CA GLY A 220 15.76 -12.90 0.29
C GLY A 220 15.36 -13.53 -1.06
N LEU A 221 14.36 -14.41 -1.08
CA LEU A 221 13.91 -15.07 -2.29
C LEU A 221 12.68 -14.37 -2.88
N VAL A 222 12.66 -14.21 -4.20
CA VAL A 222 11.45 -13.88 -4.96
C VAL A 222 10.62 -15.15 -5.11
N LYS A 223 9.92 -15.55 -4.04
CA LYS A 223 9.01 -16.72 -4.02
C LYS A 223 7.67 -16.37 -3.36
N LYS A 224 6.71 -17.29 -3.49
CA LYS A 224 5.40 -17.24 -2.83
C LYS A 224 5.57 -17.00 -1.33
N ARG A 225 4.77 -16.10 -0.74
CA ARG A 225 4.80 -15.74 0.70
C ARG A 225 4.81 -17.01 1.57
N SER A 226 5.82 -17.15 2.44
CA SER A 226 6.09 -18.39 3.20
C SER A 226 5.34 -18.52 4.54
N SER A 227 4.61 -17.49 5.00
CA SER A 227 4.02 -17.49 6.35
C SER A 227 2.64 -16.83 6.37
N GLU A 228 1.73 -17.44 7.14
CA GLU A 228 0.40 -16.89 7.44
C GLU A 228 0.52 -15.67 8.37
N ILE A 229 -0.42 -14.73 8.25
CA ILE A 229 -0.45 -13.53 9.07
C ILE A 229 -0.83 -13.92 10.50
N THR A 230 0.03 -13.58 11.45
CA THR A 230 -0.19 -13.82 12.88
C THR A 230 -0.39 -12.49 13.62
N ALA A 231 -0.97 -12.53 14.83
CA ALA A 231 -1.38 -11.33 15.56
C ALA A 231 -0.23 -10.40 15.99
N ASP A 232 1.02 -10.88 15.99
CA ASP A 232 2.23 -10.10 16.25
C ASP A 232 2.62 -9.19 15.07
N TRP A 233 2.08 -9.41 13.87
CA TRP A 233 2.47 -8.66 12.69
C TRP A 233 1.97 -7.22 12.81
N LYS A 234 2.89 -6.28 12.60
CA LYS A 234 2.63 -4.84 12.67
C LYS A 234 2.83 -4.18 11.32
N ILE A 235 2.01 -3.19 11.03
CA ILE A 235 2.23 -2.29 9.89
C ILE A 235 3.42 -1.40 10.23
N LYS A 236 4.51 -1.54 9.47
CA LYS A 236 5.77 -0.81 9.68
C LYS A 236 5.97 0.32 8.68
N ASN A 237 5.47 0.16 7.46
CA ASN A 237 5.49 1.19 6.42
C ASN A 237 4.07 1.52 5.95
N PRO A 238 3.30 2.34 6.69
CA PRO A 238 1.88 2.57 6.41
C PRO A 238 1.62 3.15 5.01
N ALA A 239 2.53 3.98 4.51
CA ALA A 239 2.46 4.55 3.17
C ALA A 239 2.38 3.50 2.05
N MET A 240 2.85 2.26 2.29
CA MET A 240 2.70 1.16 1.33
C MET A 240 1.24 0.78 1.07
N ILE A 241 0.32 1.01 2.01
CA ILE A 241 -1.12 0.80 1.78
C ILE A 241 -1.60 1.71 0.65
N LYS A 242 -1.19 2.99 0.66
CA LYS A 242 -1.46 3.93 -0.42
C LYS A 242 -0.85 3.46 -1.73
N VAL A 243 0.42 3.03 -1.71
CA VAL A 243 1.11 2.53 -2.92
C VAL A 243 0.33 1.39 -3.56
N ILE A 244 0.02 0.35 -2.77
CA ILE A 244 -0.68 -0.85 -3.27
C ILE A 244 -2.09 -0.47 -3.78
N ALA A 245 -2.84 0.34 -3.02
CA ALA A 245 -4.17 0.79 -3.46
C ALA A 245 -4.11 1.62 -4.74
N THR A 246 -3.10 2.48 -4.92
CA THR A 246 -2.91 3.23 -6.17
C THR A 246 -2.65 2.30 -7.35
N LEU A 247 -1.80 1.28 -7.19
CA LEU A 247 -1.53 0.30 -8.25
C LEU A 247 -2.81 -0.47 -8.64
N LEU A 248 -3.53 -0.98 -7.64
CA LEU A 248 -4.79 -1.72 -7.84
C LEU A 248 -5.89 -0.91 -8.54
N ARG A 249 -5.87 0.42 -8.40
CA ARG A 249 -6.86 1.33 -9.00
C ARG A 249 -6.54 1.74 -10.43
N ASN A 250 -5.27 1.70 -10.83
CA ASN A 250 -4.84 2.16 -12.15
C ASN A 250 -4.63 1.00 -13.13
N GLU A 251 -4.69 -0.24 -12.66
CA GLU A 251 -4.67 -1.43 -13.51
C GLU A 251 -6.06 -1.73 -14.08
N ALA A 252 -6.10 -2.24 -15.32
CA ALA A 252 -7.34 -2.63 -15.97
C ALA A 252 -7.93 -3.87 -15.30
N ASP A 253 -9.24 -3.85 -15.07
CA ASP A 253 -9.96 -4.94 -14.43
C ASP A 253 -9.84 -6.25 -15.21
N ASN A 254 -9.42 -7.29 -14.51
CA ASN A 254 -9.31 -8.66 -15.00
C ASN A 254 -9.37 -9.63 -13.81
N ILE A 255 -9.55 -10.93 -14.10
CA ILE A 255 -9.70 -11.97 -13.08
C ILE A 255 -8.50 -11.98 -12.11
N HIS A 256 -7.28 -11.87 -12.61
CA HIS A 256 -6.08 -11.84 -11.77
C HIS A 256 -6.02 -10.59 -10.89
N LEU A 257 -6.46 -9.43 -11.38
CA LEU A 257 -6.51 -8.21 -10.57
C LEU A 257 -7.55 -8.33 -9.45
N TYR A 258 -8.70 -8.97 -9.69
CA TYR A 258 -9.70 -9.22 -8.66
C TYR A 258 -9.15 -10.10 -7.53
N ASP A 259 -8.44 -11.18 -7.87
CA ASP A 259 -7.77 -12.04 -6.88
C ASP A 259 -6.78 -11.25 -6.01
N ILE A 260 -6.02 -10.34 -6.61
CA ILE A 260 -5.06 -9.50 -5.87
C ILE A 260 -5.78 -8.45 -5.02
N LYS A 261 -6.87 -7.84 -5.51
CA LYS A 261 -7.72 -6.90 -4.75
C LYS A 261 -8.27 -7.58 -3.50
N LEU A 262 -8.87 -8.77 -3.64
CA LEU A 262 -9.38 -9.55 -2.51
C LEU A 262 -8.28 -9.90 -1.52
N ARG A 263 -7.17 -10.45 -2.01
CA ARG A 263 -6.02 -10.81 -1.16
C ARG A 263 -5.49 -9.62 -0.36
N PHE A 264 -5.36 -8.46 -1.00
CA PHE A 264 -4.94 -7.24 -0.32
C PHE A 264 -5.89 -6.82 0.79
N LEU A 265 -7.20 -6.86 0.52
CA LEU A 265 -8.22 -6.50 1.50
C LEU A 265 -8.28 -7.50 2.65
N ASP A 266 -8.23 -8.80 2.37
CA ASP A 266 -8.19 -9.86 3.39
C ASP A 266 -6.97 -9.72 4.31
N ASP A 267 -5.79 -9.49 3.73
CA ASP A 267 -4.56 -9.28 4.50
C ASP A 267 -4.67 -8.04 5.40
N LEU A 268 -5.28 -6.94 4.92
CA LEU A 268 -5.52 -5.76 5.74
C LEU A 268 -6.58 -5.97 6.82
N VAL A 269 -7.67 -6.69 6.52
CA VAL A 269 -8.70 -7.09 7.48
C VAL A 269 -8.07 -7.89 8.60
N LEU A 270 -7.24 -8.88 8.28
CA LEU A 270 -6.54 -9.70 9.27
C LEU A 270 -5.61 -8.87 10.14
N LEU A 271 -4.78 -8.00 9.55
CA LEU A 271 -3.87 -7.11 10.28
C LEU A 271 -4.63 -6.15 11.21
N ALA A 272 -5.75 -5.58 10.75
CA ALA A 272 -6.57 -4.65 11.51
C ALA A 272 -7.38 -5.35 12.61
N PHE A 273 -7.90 -6.54 12.34
CA PHE A 273 -8.64 -7.34 13.31
C PHE A 273 -7.74 -7.75 14.48
N ALA A 274 -6.57 -8.30 14.16
CA ALA A 274 -5.67 -8.87 15.16
C ALA A 274 -4.95 -7.83 16.04
N SER A 275 -4.84 -6.56 15.62
CA SER A 275 -4.01 -5.58 16.34
C SER A 275 -4.63 -4.20 16.48
N ARG A 276 -4.78 -3.74 17.74
CA ARG A 276 -5.16 -2.35 18.05
C ARG A 276 -4.20 -1.32 17.45
N GLU A 277 -2.91 -1.62 17.50
CA GLU A 277 -1.87 -0.75 16.96
C GLU A 277 -2.03 -0.58 15.44
N ASN A 278 -2.26 -1.66 14.69
CA ASN A 278 -2.50 -1.59 13.25
C ASN A 278 -3.72 -0.74 12.91
N ARG A 279 -4.82 -0.86 13.67
CA ARG A 279 -6.00 0.01 13.49
C ARG A 279 -5.63 1.48 13.67
N ARG A 280 -4.92 1.83 14.74
CA ARG A 280 -4.44 3.20 14.97
C ARG A 280 -3.54 3.67 13.84
N THR A 281 -2.59 2.85 13.41
CA THR A 281 -1.68 3.16 12.31
C THR A 281 -2.41 3.48 11.02
N ILE A 282 -3.43 2.69 10.64
CA ILE A 282 -4.26 2.97 9.45
C ILE A 282 -5.04 4.27 9.63
N LEU A 283 -5.70 4.46 10.77
CA LEU A 283 -6.55 5.62 11.04
C LEU A 283 -5.77 6.94 11.10
N GLN A 284 -4.47 6.89 11.45
CA GLN A 284 -3.58 8.06 11.48
C GLN A 284 -3.05 8.45 10.10
N MET A 285 -3.18 7.60 9.09
CA MET A 285 -2.76 7.94 7.73
C MET A 285 -3.66 9.04 7.15
N SER A 286 -3.06 9.96 6.40
CA SER A 286 -3.84 10.95 5.67
C SER A 286 -4.64 10.28 4.55
N VAL A 287 -5.93 10.58 4.52
CA VAL A 287 -6.85 10.20 3.44
C VAL A 287 -6.92 8.69 3.19
N TRP A 288 -6.74 7.86 4.24
CA TRP A 288 -6.78 6.40 4.13
C TRP A 288 -8.10 5.89 3.52
N GLN A 289 -9.19 6.58 3.82
CA GLN A 289 -10.52 6.36 3.28
C GLN A 289 -10.54 6.42 1.76
N ASP A 290 -9.75 7.33 1.15
CA ASP A 290 -9.74 7.45 -0.30
C ASP A 290 -9.10 6.24 -0.97
N TYR A 291 -8.11 5.65 -0.32
CA TYR A 291 -7.41 4.48 -0.79
C TYR A 291 -8.31 3.25 -0.72
N LEU A 292 -9.05 3.07 0.39
CA LEU A 292 -9.93 1.91 0.58
C LEU A 292 -11.22 2.01 -0.22
N PHE A 293 -11.94 3.14 -0.14
CA PHE A 293 -13.17 3.34 -0.93
C PHE A 293 -12.89 3.34 -2.44
N GLY A 294 -11.69 3.75 -2.85
CA GLY A 294 -11.30 3.69 -4.26
C GLY A 294 -11.20 2.26 -4.81
N LEU A 295 -11.26 1.23 -3.97
CA LEU A 295 -11.27 -0.18 -4.40
C LEU A 295 -12.68 -0.78 -4.45
N ALA A 296 -13.68 -0.13 -3.87
CA ALA A 296 -15.05 -0.61 -3.88
C ALA A 296 -15.73 -0.31 -5.22
N TYR A 297 -16.56 -1.24 -5.67
CA TYR A 297 -17.46 -1.04 -6.81
C TYR A 297 -18.77 -0.46 -6.31
N VAL A 298 -19.14 0.69 -6.86
CA VAL A 298 -20.44 1.32 -6.61
C VAL A 298 -21.57 0.47 -7.19
N TYR A 299 -21.35 -0.06 -8.40
CA TYR A 299 -22.29 -0.90 -9.14
C TYR A 299 -21.60 -2.22 -9.54
N PRO A 300 -21.48 -3.19 -8.62
CA PRO A 300 -20.84 -4.45 -8.93
C PRO A 300 -21.68 -5.23 -9.95
N ALA A 301 -21.10 -5.51 -11.12
CA ALA A 301 -21.72 -6.30 -12.18
C ALA A 301 -21.48 -7.81 -12.01
N GLN A 302 -20.45 -8.18 -11.26
CA GLN A 302 -20.03 -9.57 -11.03
C GLN A 302 -19.99 -9.90 -9.54
N GLU A 303 -20.16 -11.17 -9.20
CA GLU A 303 -20.11 -11.65 -7.81
C GLU A 303 -18.79 -11.30 -7.12
N ILE A 304 -17.67 -11.40 -7.83
CA ILE A 304 -16.36 -11.05 -7.29
C ILE A 304 -16.20 -9.55 -6.99
N GLN A 305 -16.87 -8.68 -7.76
CA GLN A 305 -16.88 -7.25 -7.47
C GLN A 305 -17.70 -6.94 -6.21
N PHE A 306 -18.78 -7.69 -5.98
CA PHE A 306 -19.55 -7.60 -4.75
C PHE A 306 -18.69 -8.03 -3.56
N GLU A 307 -17.97 -9.15 -3.67
CA GLU A 307 -17.07 -9.63 -2.62
C GLU A 307 -15.97 -8.61 -2.29
N ILE A 308 -15.35 -7.98 -3.30
CA ILE A 308 -14.36 -6.91 -3.09
C ILE A 308 -14.98 -5.76 -2.30
N THR A 309 -16.16 -5.29 -2.69
CA THR A 309 -16.87 -4.22 -1.97
C THR A 309 -17.20 -4.63 -0.53
N ASP A 310 -17.62 -5.88 -0.30
CA ASP A 310 -17.91 -6.41 1.04
C ASP A 310 -16.66 -6.41 1.93
N ARG A 311 -15.51 -6.84 1.40
CA ARG A 311 -14.22 -6.79 2.13
C ARG A 311 -13.77 -5.37 2.46
N VAL A 312 -14.04 -4.39 1.59
CA VAL A 312 -13.83 -2.97 1.92
C VAL A 312 -14.69 -2.57 3.12
N PHE A 313 -15.96 -2.96 3.15
CA PHE A 313 -16.87 -2.65 4.26
C PHE A 313 -16.54 -3.38 5.56
N ASP A 314 -16.04 -4.62 5.50
CA ASP A 314 -15.54 -5.34 6.68
C ASP A 314 -14.36 -4.61 7.33
N LEU A 315 -13.38 -4.19 6.52
CA LEU A 315 -12.26 -3.40 7.00
C LEU A 315 -12.73 -2.08 7.62
N LEU A 316 -13.66 -1.38 6.96
CA LEU A 316 -14.24 -0.14 7.48
C LEU A 316 -14.97 -0.36 8.80
N LYS A 317 -15.72 -1.45 8.95
CA LYS A 317 -16.42 -1.80 10.19
C LYS A 317 -15.44 -1.98 11.34
N ILE A 318 -14.33 -2.67 11.11
CA ILE A 318 -13.26 -2.86 12.11
C ILE A 318 -12.65 -1.52 12.53
N LEU A 319 -12.32 -0.66 11.56
CA LEU A 319 -11.69 0.64 11.80
C LEU A 319 -12.65 1.62 12.49
N LEU A 320 -13.88 1.77 11.99
CA LEU A 320 -14.90 2.65 12.55
C LEU A 320 -15.32 2.21 13.96
N HIS A 321 -15.47 0.92 14.19
CA HIS A 321 -15.72 0.41 15.54
C HIS A 321 -14.60 0.83 16.49
N HIS A 322 -13.33 0.71 16.06
CA HIS A 322 -12.21 1.13 16.88
C HIS A 322 -12.22 2.63 17.19
N THR A 323 -12.42 3.44 16.16
CA THR A 323 -12.52 4.90 16.26
C THR A 323 -13.63 5.33 17.21
N ILE A 324 -14.85 4.83 17.01
CA ILE A 324 -16.01 5.24 17.80
C ILE A 324 -15.87 4.74 19.25
N LYS A 325 -15.35 3.53 19.46
CA LYS A 325 -15.26 2.95 20.80
C LYS A 325 -14.11 3.50 21.65
N TYR A 326 -12.94 3.74 21.04
CA TYR A 326 -11.70 3.94 21.82
C TYR A 326 -10.99 5.27 21.58
N GLU A 327 -11.31 6.02 20.53
CA GLU A 327 -10.62 7.28 20.19
C GLU A 327 -11.51 8.48 20.56
N TYR A 328 -11.03 9.36 21.45
CA TYR A 328 -11.77 10.59 21.78
C TYR A 328 -11.88 11.49 20.54
N GLY A 329 -13.09 11.94 20.23
CA GLY A 329 -13.36 12.72 19.01
C GLY A 329 -13.36 11.88 17.73
N GLY A 330 -13.32 10.54 17.84
CA GLY A 330 -13.35 9.62 16.71
C GLY A 330 -14.57 9.79 15.80
N TRP A 331 -15.67 10.35 16.31
CA TRP A 331 -16.83 10.74 15.50
C TRP A 331 -16.48 11.68 14.34
N ARG A 332 -15.40 12.48 14.45
CA ARG A 332 -15.00 13.47 13.44
C ARG A 332 -14.53 12.85 12.13
N ILE A 333 -14.08 11.59 12.14
CA ILE A 333 -13.72 10.85 10.91
C ILE A 333 -14.92 10.79 9.94
N THR A 334 -16.15 10.88 10.45
CA THR A 334 -17.36 10.91 9.63
C THR A 334 -17.69 12.30 9.06
N LYS A 335 -17.02 13.39 9.45
CA LYS A 335 -17.55 14.74 9.24
C LYS A 335 -17.38 15.27 7.81
N GLU A 336 -16.22 15.08 7.18
CA GLU A 336 -15.86 15.85 5.98
C GLU A 336 -15.51 15.01 4.74
N ASP A 337 -14.92 13.82 4.88
CA ASP A 337 -14.41 13.07 3.71
C ASP A 337 -15.35 11.95 3.24
N TYR A 338 -16.00 11.22 4.17
CA TYR A 338 -17.01 10.21 3.83
C TYR A 338 -18.16 10.83 3.02
N TYR A 339 -18.69 11.96 3.48
CA TYR A 339 -19.78 12.66 2.79
C TYR A 339 -19.34 13.24 1.45
N ARG A 340 -18.13 13.80 1.32
CA ARG A 340 -17.66 14.36 0.06
C ARG A 340 -17.53 13.29 -1.03
N LYS A 341 -17.10 12.08 -0.66
CA LYS A 341 -16.95 10.97 -1.62
C LYS A 341 -18.27 10.25 -1.90
N VAL A 342 -19.09 10.00 -0.89
CA VAL A 342 -20.44 9.46 -1.08
C VAL A 342 -21.29 10.44 -1.90
N ASN A 343 -21.21 11.75 -1.64
CA ASN A 343 -21.93 12.74 -2.45
C ASN A 343 -21.38 12.81 -3.88
N LYS A 344 -20.07 12.74 -4.10
CA LYS A 344 -19.52 12.63 -5.48
C LYS A 344 -20.00 11.38 -6.20
N ILE A 345 -20.07 10.25 -5.48
CA ILE A 345 -20.62 9.01 -6.02
C ILE A 345 -22.08 9.23 -6.39
N VAL A 346 -22.91 9.72 -5.46
CA VAL A 346 -24.34 10.03 -5.68
C VAL A 346 -24.56 11.08 -6.77
N GLU A 347 -23.68 12.07 -6.93
CA GLU A 347 -23.70 13.05 -8.01
C GLU A 347 -23.38 12.40 -9.35
N SER A 348 -22.37 11.53 -9.43
CA SER A 348 -22.12 10.75 -10.65
C SER A 348 -23.26 9.80 -11.02
N MET A 349 -24.08 9.37 -10.05
CA MET A 349 -25.29 8.58 -10.32
C MET A 349 -26.41 9.40 -10.96
N LYS A 350 -26.41 10.73 -10.81
CA LYS A 350 -27.43 11.61 -11.40
C LYS A 350 -27.16 11.92 -12.86
N ASP A 351 -25.90 11.87 -13.28
CA ASP A 351 -25.49 12.16 -14.65
C ASP A 351 -25.69 10.96 -15.60
N ASP A 352 -25.71 9.72 -15.07
CA ASP A 352 -25.85 8.49 -15.88
C ASP A 352 -27.31 8.02 -16.06
N ASP A 353 -28.27 8.54 -15.29
CA ASP A 353 -29.69 8.12 -15.33
C ASP A 353 -30.44 8.60 -16.59
N GLU A 354 -29.80 9.41 -17.45
CA GLU A 354 -30.38 9.86 -18.73
C GLU A 354 -30.12 8.89 -19.91
N ASN A 355 -29.24 7.88 -19.83
CA ASN A 355 -28.79 7.17 -21.05
C ASN A 355 -28.65 5.63 -21.04
N GLU A 356 -29.12 4.83 -20.07
CA GLU A 356 -29.16 3.35 -20.24
C GLU A 356 -30.32 2.61 -19.52
N PRO A 357 -30.74 1.43 -20.01
CA PRO A 357 -31.99 0.77 -19.59
C PRO A 357 -31.87 0.02 -18.25
N LYS A 358 -32.87 0.23 -17.39
CA LYS A 358 -32.99 -0.33 -16.03
C LYS A 358 -33.21 -1.85 -16.05
N VAL A 359 -32.20 -2.63 -15.64
CA VAL A 359 -32.36 -4.05 -15.28
C VAL A 359 -32.78 -4.17 -13.81
N PRO A 360 -33.75 -5.03 -13.43
CA PRO A 360 -34.28 -5.06 -12.07
C PRO A 360 -33.26 -5.57 -11.04
N ILE A 361 -32.87 -4.71 -10.11
CA ILE A 361 -32.14 -5.09 -8.90
C ILE A 361 -33.07 -5.95 -8.03
N THR A 362 -32.73 -7.23 -7.88
CA THR A 362 -33.42 -8.10 -6.91
C THR A 362 -32.61 -8.10 -5.61
N PRO A 363 -33.10 -7.53 -4.49
CA PRO A 363 -32.39 -7.58 -3.23
C PRO A 363 -32.41 -9.02 -2.69
N ARG A 364 -31.28 -9.71 -2.71
CA ARG A 364 -31.15 -11.02 -2.07
C ARG A 364 -30.86 -10.84 -0.57
N LYS A 365 -31.63 -11.55 0.27
CA LYS A 365 -31.46 -11.58 1.73
C LYS A 365 -30.01 -11.93 2.08
N LEU A 366 -29.40 -11.16 2.98
CA LEU A 366 -28.13 -11.49 3.61
C LEU A 366 -28.21 -12.92 4.18
N SER A 367 -27.53 -13.86 3.54
CA SER A 367 -27.21 -15.15 4.15
C SER A 367 -25.97 -14.94 5.01
N GLY A 368 -26.18 -14.63 6.30
CA GLY A 368 -25.11 -14.65 7.27
C GLY A 368 -24.60 -16.07 7.43
N SER A 369 -23.36 -16.32 7.01
CA SER A 369 -22.59 -17.46 7.47
C SER A 369 -22.38 -17.30 8.98
N GLN A 370 -23.16 -18.04 9.76
CA GLN A 370 -22.95 -18.20 11.19
C GLN A 370 -21.66 -19.02 11.38
N THR A 371 -20.53 -18.33 11.53
CA THR A 371 -19.38 -18.87 12.24
C THR A 371 -19.47 -18.41 13.68
N SER A 372 -19.77 -19.39 14.53
CA SER A 372 -19.93 -19.36 15.98
C SER A 372 -18.86 -18.55 16.70
N ILE A 373 -19.33 -17.49 17.36
CA ILE A 373 -18.67 -16.90 18.52
C ILE A 373 -19.11 -17.75 19.72
N ASP A 374 -18.16 -18.27 20.49
CA ASP A 374 -18.42 -19.02 21.72
C ASP A 374 -19.25 -18.20 22.72
N GLU A 375 -20.54 -18.46 22.78
CA GLU A 375 -21.41 -18.08 23.90
C GLU A 375 -21.47 -19.24 24.90
N GLN A 376 -20.62 -19.17 25.93
CA GLN A 376 -20.87 -19.93 27.15
C GLN A 376 -21.95 -19.23 27.97
N THR A 377 -23.13 -19.84 27.95
CA THR A 377 -24.16 -19.87 29.00
C THR A 377 -24.60 -18.53 29.61
N ALA A 378 -25.71 -17.99 29.11
CA ALA A 378 -26.65 -17.24 29.93
C ALA A 378 -28.09 -17.46 29.45
N SER A 379 -28.92 -17.93 30.36
CA SER A 379 -30.37 -18.12 30.22
C SER A 379 -31.09 -16.87 29.72
N THR A 380 -32.11 -17.07 28.88
CA THR A 380 -33.01 -16.08 28.28
C THR A 380 -33.57 -15.09 29.32
N PRO A 381 -33.33 -13.77 29.22
CA PRO A 381 -33.93 -12.81 30.13
C PRO A 381 -35.28 -12.31 29.60
N THR A 382 -36.26 -12.28 30.48
CA THR A 382 -37.54 -11.58 30.31
C THR A 382 -37.31 -10.07 30.09
N SER A 383 -38.13 -9.44 29.24
CA SER A 383 -37.95 -8.12 28.60
C SER A 383 -37.71 -6.88 29.48
N ASN A 384 -37.70 -7.01 30.81
CA ASN A 384 -37.40 -5.92 31.75
C ASN A 384 -35.95 -5.94 32.29
N ASP A 385 -35.22 -7.05 32.14
CA ASP A 385 -33.81 -7.16 32.58
C ASP A 385 -32.83 -6.62 31.54
N SER A 386 -33.17 -6.66 30.25
CA SER A 386 -32.31 -6.16 29.17
C SER A 386 -32.08 -4.65 29.26
N THR A 387 -33.08 -3.87 29.66
CA THR A 387 -33.00 -2.40 29.68
C THR A 387 -32.17 -1.88 30.85
N LYS A 388 -32.21 -2.58 32.00
CA LYS A 388 -31.32 -2.32 33.15
C LYS A 388 -29.88 -2.64 32.80
N SER A 389 -29.65 -3.81 32.19
CA SER A 389 -28.32 -4.22 31.69
C SER A 389 -27.74 -3.25 30.64
N ILE A 390 -28.56 -2.73 29.73
CA ILE A 390 -28.14 -1.71 28.75
C ILE A 390 -27.79 -0.39 29.43
N THR A 391 -28.59 0.05 30.41
CA THR A 391 -28.33 1.30 31.14
C THR A 391 -27.04 1.20 31.96
N GLU A 392 -26.79 0.06 32.61
CA GLU A 392 -25.52 -0.24 33.29
C GLU A 392 -24.34 -0.25 32.31
N THR A 393 -24.52 -0.81 31.12
CA THR A 393 -23.49 -0.84 30.06
C THR A 393 -23.15 0.56 29.56
N ILE A 394 -24.16 1.42 29.35
CA ILE A 394 -23.97 2.82 28.89
C ILE A 394 -23.21 3.64 29.94
N ASN A 395 -23.52 3.42 31.22
CA ASN A 395 -22.91 4.15 32.33
C ASN A 395 -21.57 3.54 32.81
N ASN A 396 -21.11 2.44 32.20
CA ASN A 396 -19.80 1.88 32.49
C ASN A 396 -18.68 2.87 32.12
N PRO A 397 -17.72 3.15 33.02
CA PRO A 397 -16.60 4.07 32.75
C PRO A 397 -15.80 3.72 31.48
N ASP A 398 -15.66 2.44 31.14
CA ASP A 398 -14.94 2.00 29.94
C ASP A 398 -15.63 2.39 28.63
N ASN A 399 -16.94 2.66 28.69
CA ASN A 399 -17.75 3.03 27.53
C ASN A 399 -17.97 4.55 27.39
N GLN A 400 -17.40 5.38 28.26
CA GLN A 400 -17.63 6.82 28.22
C GLN A 400 -17.22 7.46 26.89
N ILE A 401 -16.09 7.04 26.31
CA ILE A 401 -15.63 7.53 25.00
C ILE A 401 -16.62 7.10 23.90
N PHE A 402 -17.06 5.85 23.93
CA PHE A 402 -18.03 5.32 23.00
C PHE A 402 -19.35 6.10 23.05
N CYS A 403 -19.92 6.25 24.26
CA CYS A 403 -21.15 6.99 24.48
C CYS A 403 -21.03 8.44 24.00
N ALA A 404 -19.94 9.13 24.34
CA ALA A 404 -19.68 10.49 23.89
C ALA A 404 -19.63 10.60 22.35
N ASN A 405 -18.87 9.71 21.69
CA ASN A 405 -18.78 9.67 20.24
C ASN A 405 -20.14 9.38 19.58
N VAL A 406 -20.90 8.43 20.11
CA VAL A 406 -22.25 8.09 19.59
C VAL A 406 -23.21 9.26 19.75
N ILE A 407 -23.21 9.96 20.89
CA ILE A 407 -24.01 11.17 21.11
C ILE A 407 -23.67 12.25 20.07
N HIS A 408 -22.38 12.48 19.79
CA HIS A 408 -21.98 13.43 18.75
C HIS A 408 -22.42 13.02 17.35
N ILE A 409 -22.30 11.74 17.00
CA ILE A 409 -22.76 11.22 15.70
C ILE A 409 -24.27 11.43 15.57
N ILE A 410 -25.03 11.03 16.59
CA ILE A 410 -26.49 11.21 16.62
C ILE A 410 -26.82 12.70 16.50
N SER A 411 -26.23 13.56 17.32
CA SER A 411 -26.50 15.01 17.31
C SER A 411 -26.24 15.65 15.94
N GLN A 412 -25.11 15.33 15.30
CA GLN A 412 -24.75 15.93 14.02
C GLN A 412 -25.46 15.31 12.81
N LYS A 413 -25.72 14.00 12.86
CA LYS A 413 -26.25 13.27 11.71
C LYS A 413 -27.75 12.99 11.81
N ALA A 414 -28.38 13.16 12.97
CA ALA A 414 -29.84 13.06 13.10
C ALA A 414 -30.54 14.06 12.19
N TYR A 415 -30.05 15.31 12.09
CA TYR A 415 -30.63 16.29 11.17
C TYR A 415 -30.53 15.83 9.71
N VAL A 416 -29.35 15.38 9.26
CA VAL A 416 -29.12 14.89 7.89
C VAL A 416 -29.95 13.64 7.59
N LEU A 417 -29.97 12.66 8.50
CA LEU A 417 -30.74 11.42 8.37
C LEU A 417 -32.25 11.70 8.38
N CYS A 418 -32.72 12.62 9.23
CA CYS A 418 -34.12 13.03 9.25
C CYS A 418 -34.51 13.72 7.95
N ASN A 419 -33.66 14.59 7.40
CA ASN A 419 -33.90 15.28 6.13
C ASN A 419 -33.90 14.32 4.93
N ALA A 420 -32.90 13.41 4.83
CA ALA A 420 -32.85 12.39 3.79
C ALA A 420 -34.09 11.48 3.81
N CYS A 421 -34.70 11.32 4.98
CA CYS A 421 -35.92 10.53 5.15
C CYS A 421 -37.21 11.36 5.02
N SER A 422 -37.24 12.48 4.27
CA SER A 422 -38.37 13.42 4.04
C SER A 422 -38.62 14.51 5.12
N GLY A 423 -37.68 14.73 6.03
CA GLY A 423 -37.84 15.69 7.14
C GLY A 423 -38.84 15.24 8.21
N LEU A 424 -38.99 16.03 9.28
CA LEU A 424 -39.93 15.74 10.38
C LEU A 424 -41.33 16.35 10.16
N LEU A 425 -41.44 17.38 9.32
CA LEU A 425 -42.68 18.10 9.05
C LEU A 425 -43.81 17.21 8.52
N PRO A 426 -43.59 16.30 7.56
CA PRO A 426 -44.65 15.39 7.10
C PRO A 426 -45.16 14.44 8.19
N LEU A 427 -44.28 14.02 9.12
CA LEU A 427 -44.67 13.21 10.28
C LEU A 427 -45.52 13.99 11.28
N PHE A 428 -45.15 15.25 11.56
CA PHE A 428 -45.93 16.11 12.44
C PHE A 428 -47.29 16.47 11.82
N ALA A 429 -47.32 16.76 10.52
CA ALA A 429 -48.56 17.02 9.78
C ALA A 429 -49.51 15.80 9.81
N SER A 430 -48.98 14.59 9.61
CA SER A 430 -49.75 13.34 9.72
C SER A 430 -50.27 13.09 11.14
N ALA A 431 -49.46 13.34 12.17
CA ALA A 431 -49.86 13.17 13.57
C ALA A 431 -50.96 14.14 14.03
N ILE A 432 -51.07 15.31 13.38
CA ILE A 432 -52.07 16.35 13.68
C ILE A 432 -53.29 16.23 12.73
N SER A 433 -53.17 15.47 11.64
CA SER A 433 -54.25 15.24 10.68
C SER A 433 -55.31 14.27 11.22
N ALA A 434 -56.57 14.63 11.04
CA ALA A 434 -57.73 13.82 11.42
C ALA A 434 -57.84 12.49 10.64
N SER A 435 -57.20 12.39 9.46
CA SER A 435 -57.22 11.19 8.61
C SER A 435 -55.96 10.31 8.73
N HIS A 436 -54.93 10.74 9.46
CA HIS A 436 -53.64 10.02 9.62
C HIS A 436 -53.00 9.57 8.28
N GLU A 437 -53.26 10.28 7.18
CA GLU A 437 -52.72 9.91 5.88
C GLU A 437 -51.19 10.14 5.84
N ILE A 438 -50.45 9.11 5.40
CA ILE A 438 -48.98 9.08 5.27
C ILE A 438 -48.59 9.33 3.79
N GLU A 439 -49.45 9.98 3.00
CA GLU A 439 -49.22 10.18 1.56
C GLU A 439 -48.21 11.31 1.24
N LEU A 440 -47.72 12.03 2.25
CA LEU A 440 -46.76 13.14 2.11
C LEU A 440 -45.28 12.73 2.27
N LEU A 441 -44.96 11.43 2.40
CA LEU A 441 -43.57 10.96 2.40
C LEU A 441 -43.08 10.77 0.96
N GLU A 442 -42.64 11.85 0.31
CA GLU A 442 -41.99 11.76 -1.00
C GLU A 442 -40.67 10.94 -0.92
N ASN A 443 -40.43 10.11 -1.95
CA ASN A 443 -39.21 9.32 -2.12
C ASN A 443 -38.04 10.24 -2.46
N MET A 444 -37.32 10.74 -1.45
CA MET A 444 -36.05 11.42 -1.68
C MET A 444 -34.91 10.39 -1.66
N GLU A 445 -34.07 10.43 -2.70
CA GLU A 445 -32.78 9.72 -2.77
C GLU A 445 -32.83 8.18 -2.81
N GLY A 446 -33.85 7.60 -3.46
CA GLY A 446 -33.84 6.16 -3.79
C GLY A 446 -34.09 5.19 -2.63
N LEU A 447 -34.36 5.68 -1.41
CA LEU A 447 -34.81 4.84 -0.30
C LEU A 447 -36.33 4.64 -0.33
N SER A 448 -36.78 3.42 -0.02
CA SER A 448 -38.20 3.16 0.18
C SER A 448 -38.72 3.87 1.44
N PRO A 449 -39.97 4.37 1.48
CA PRO A 449 -40.53 5.05 2.66
C PRO A 449 -40.50 4.17 3.92
N LYS A 450 -40.63 2.85 3.74
CA LYS A 450 -40.55 1.87 4.83
C LYS A 450 -39.15 1.80 5.43
N ASP A 451 -38.10 1.86 4.61
CA ASP A 451 -36.72 1.80 5.09
C ASP A 451 -36.27 3.13 5.69
N ALA A 452 -36.69 4.26 5.10
CA ALA A 452 -36.54 5.58 5.68
C ALA A 452 -37.16 5.67 7.09
N LEU A 453 -38.38 5.15 7.27
CA LEU A 453 -39.06 5.11 8.57
C LEU A 453 -38.33 4.19 9.57
N LYS A 454 -37.81 3.03 9.14
CA LYS A 454 -37.00 2.16 10.00
C LYS A 454 -35.73 2.85 10.48
N ILE A 455 -35.04 3.58 9.59
CA ILE A 455 -33.83 4.35 9.92
C ILE A 455 -34.18 5.45 10.92
N LYS A 456 -35.21 6.26 10.65
CA LYS A 456 -35.72 7.27 11.58
C LYS A 456 -36.03 6.69 12.96
N LYS A 457 -36.77 5.57 13.03
CA LYS A 457 -37.11 4.91 14.29
C LYS A 457 -35.86 4.42 15.04
N ARG A 458 -34.87 3.86 14.33
CA ARG A 458 -33.60 3.45 14.95
C ARG A 458 -32.82 4.64 15.50
N VAL A 459 -32.73 5.74 14.75
CA VAL A 459 -32.06 6.97 15.21
C VAL A 459 -32.76 7.53 16.45
N MET A 460 -34.09 7.64 16.44
CA MET A 460 -34.85 8.13 17.61
C MET A 460 -34.67 7.23 18.84
N ASN A 461 -34.71 5.91 18.66
CA ASN A 461 -34.47 4.96 19.76
C ASN A 461 -33.05 5.08 20.31
N LEU A 462 -32.04 5.23 19.44
CA LEU A 462 -30.65 5.45 19.85
C LEU A 462 -30.49 6.79 20.58
N SER A 463 -31.12 7.86 20.10
CA SER A 463 -31.15 9.16 20.79
C SER A 463 -31.75 8.99 22.19
N GLY A 464 -32.91 8.33 22.31
CA GLY A 464 -33.53 8.05 23.60
C GLY A 464 -32.61 7.27 24.54
N LEU A 465 -31.99 6.19 24.06
CA LEU A 465 -31.08 5.37 24.87
C LEU A 465 -29.83 6.13 25.31
N PHE A 466 -29.11 6.77 24.39
CA PHE A 466 -27.81 7.39 24.71
C PHE A 466 -27.92 8.78 25.36
N ILE A 467 -29.03 9.50 25.15
CA ILE A 467 -29.24 10.83 25.75
C ILE A 467 -29.98 10.71 27.08
N LEU A 468 -31.00 9.84 27.19
CA LEU A 468 -31.81 9.76 28.41
C LEU A 468 -31.27 8.75 29.43
N ALA A 469 -30.60 7.68 29.00
CA ALA A 469 -30.06 6.67 29.92
C ALA A 469 -28.62 6.94 30.37
N ASN A 470 -27.95 7.94 29.77
CA ASN A 470 -26.60 8.35 30.15
C ASN A 470 -26.66 9.35 31.31
N THR A 471 -26.10 8.99 32.46
CA THR A 471 -26.02 9.85 33.65
C THR A 471 -24.80 10.77 33.65
N GLY A 472 -23.98 10.71 32.61
CA GLY A 472 -22.78 11.51 32.43
C GLY A 472 -23.05 13.01 32.26
N ASN A 473 -22.10 13.84 32.70
CA ASN A 473 -22.21 15.28 32.57
C ASN A 473 -21.92 15.72 31.12
N PHE A 474 -22.96 16.12 30.40
CA PHE A 474 -22.88 16.56 29.00
C PHE A 474 -22.06 17.85 28.80
N SER A 475 -21.74 18.61 29.85
CA SER A 475 -20.87 19.80 29.75
C SER A 475 -19.40 19.50 29.40
N LYS A 476 -18.98 18.22 29.44
CA LYS A 476 -17.65 17.78 28.96
C LYS A 476 -17.63 17.39 27.46
N LEU A 477 -18.75 17.54 26.75
CA LEU A 477 -18.88 17.22 25.32
C LEU A 477 -18.62 18.42 24.40
N GLU A 478 -18.38 19.62 24.93
CA GLU A 478 -17.79 20.74 24.18
C GLU A 478 -16.31 20.47 23.88
#